data_AF-A0A4R0J5E4-F1
#
_entry.id   AF-A0A4R0J5E4-F1
#
_cell.length_a   1.000
_cell.length_b   1.000
_cell.length_c   1.000
_cell.angle_alpha   90.00
_cell.angle_beta   90.00
_cell.angle_gamma   90.00
#
_symmetry.space_group_name_H-M   'P 1'
#
loop_
_entity.id
_entity.type
_entity.pdbx_description
1 polymer ?
#
loop_
_entity_poly.entity_id
_entity_poly.type
_entity_poly.pdbx_seq_one_letter_code
_entity_poly.pdbx_strand_id
1 'polypeptide(L)'
;MTRRPFPLTVPAELTAYILDFHWDVERLHALDLPTVDLPVADLAHHLDLPFWAYHGPFQVTPRQVAADPVTYRVQYERTLAADLRHPIDAVRRPDDRITILDGVHRLLRAELERRAVVAVRVLDWAELDRIAVPD
;
A
#
# COMPACT_ATOMS: atom_id res chain seq x y z
N MET A 1 -13.28 -9.01 18.91
CA MET A 1 -11.99 -8.50 19.43
C MET A 1 -11.97 -7.00 19.20
N THR A 2 -11.39 -6.22 20.12
CA THR A 2 -11.17 -4.79 19.89
C THR A 2 -9.85 -4.62 19.13
N ARG A 3 -9.87 -3.88 18.02
CA ARG A 3 -8.66 -3.61 17.22
C ARG A 3 -7.98 -2.37 17.78
N ARG A 4 -6.65 -2.41 17.89
CA ARG A 4 -5.85 -1.23 18.25
C ARG A 4 -6.01 -0.16 17.15
N PRO A 5 -6.26 1.11 17.48
CA PRO A 5 -6.33 2.18 16.48
C PRO A 5 -5.06 2.31 15.66
N PHE A 6 -5.17 2.84 14.43
CA PHE A 6 -4.01 3.11 13.60
C PHE A 6 -3.06 4.11 14.33
N PRO A 7 -1.74 3.85 14.36
CA PRO A 7 -0.84 4.54 15.30
C PRO A 7 -0.50 5.99 14.93
N LEU A 8 -0.91 6.47 13.76
CA LEU A 8 -0.64 7.82 13.26
C LEU A 8 -1.94 8.55 12.95
N THR A 9 -1.93 9.87 13.04
CA THR A 9 -3.03 10.70 12.55
C THR A 9 -3.09 10.61 11.02
N VAL A 10 -4.18 10.04 10.50
CA VAL A 10 -4.40 9.87 9.06
C VAL A 10 -5.04 11.13 8.46
N PRO A 11 -4.42 11.77 7.44
CA PRO A 11 -5.04 12.84 6.67
C PRO A 11 -6.37 12.42 6.05
N ALA A 12 -7.31 13.36 5.89
CA ALA A 12 -8.67 13.06 5.39
C ALA A 12 -8.67 12.39 4.00
N GLU A 13 -7.73 12.78 3.12
CA GLU A 13 -7.57 12.17 1.79
C GLU A 13 -7.14 10.70 1.82
N LEU A 14 -6.54 10.25 2.93
CA LEU A 14 -6.10 8.86 3.11
C LEU A 14 -7.11 8.00 3.87
N THR A 15 -8.12 8.57 4.53
CA THR A 15 -9.13 7.81 5.30
C THR A 15 -9.88 6.78 4.44
N ALA A 16 -10.00 7.05 3.14
CA ALA A 16 -10.58 6.14 2.16
C ALA A 16 -9.69 4.95 1.78
N TYR A 17 -8.37 5.06 2.02
CA TYR A 17 -7.35 4.18 1.45
C TYR A 17 -6.40 3.58 2.48
N ILE A 18 -6.61 3.88 3.77
CA ILE A 18 -5.88 3.31 4.91
C ILE A 18 -6.90 2.76 5.90
N LEU A 19 -6.56 1.66 6.57
CA LEU A 19 -7.39 1.09 7.63
C LEU A 19 -7.33 1.97 8.89
N ASP A 20 -8.45 2.10 9.59
CA ASP A 20 -8.59 2.89 10.82
C ASP A 20 -7.97 2.21 12.06
N PHE A 21 -7.44 1.00 11.90
CA PHE A 21 -6.78 0.22 12.93
C PHE A 21 -5.37 -0.21 12.50
N HIS A 22 -4.53 -0.55 13.48
CA HIS A 22 -3.19 -1.06 13.26
C HIS A 22 -3.23 -2.53 12.79
N TRP A 23 -2.60 -2.82 11.66
CA TRP A 23 -2.42 -4.19 11.16
C TRP A 23 -0.97 -4.64 11.27
N ASP A 24 -0.80 -5.95 11.42
CA ASP A 24 0.47 -6.64 11.50
C ASP A 24 0.84 -7.20 10.12
N VAL A 25 1.93 -6.67 9.56
CA VAL A 25 2.43 -7.05 8.24
C VAL A 25 2.96 -8.48 8.21
N GLU A 26 3.52 -8.98 9.32
CA GLU A 26 4.00 -10.37 9.38
C GLU A 26 2.82 -11.34 9.37
N ARG A 27 1.73 -11.02 10.08
CA ARG A 27 0.49 -11.81 10.02
C ARG A 27 -0.10 -11.80 8.63
N LEU A 28 -0.13 -10.64 7.96
CA LEU A 28 -0.59 -10.52 6.58
C LEU A 28 0.25 -11.40 5.64
N HIS A 29 1.57 -11.36 5.78
CA HIS A 29 2.48 -12.14 4.92
C HIS A 29 2.36 -13.64 5.15
N ALA A 30 2.00 -14.07 6.36
CA ALA A 30 1.77 -15.47 6.71
C ALA A 30 0.43 -16.04 6.19
N LEU A 31 -0.47 -15.19 5.66
CA LEU A 31 -1.72 -15.66 5.07
C LEU A 31 -1.47 -16.31 3.71
N ASP A 32 -2.12 -17.44 3.48
CA ASP A 32 -2.27 -18.04 2.15
C ASP A 32 -3.43 -17.35 1.43
N LEU A 33 -3.11 -16.31 0.66
CA LEU A 33 -4.08 -15.50 -0.07
C LEU A 33 -3.99 -15.76 -1.58
N PRO A 34 -5.13 -15.76 -2.30
CA PRO A 34 -5.12 -15.87 -3.75
C PRO A 34 -4.37 -14.69 -4.35
N THR A 35 -3.50 -14.98 -5.32
CA THR A 35 -2.82 -13.97 -6.12
C THR A 35 -3.54 -13.79 -7.45
N VAL A 36 -3.86 -12.55 -7.80
CA VAL A 36 -4.49 -12.17 -9.06
C VAL A 36 -3.66 -11.09 -9.75
N ASP A 37 -3.66 -11.08 -11.08
CA ASP A 37 -3.06 -9.97 -11.84
C ASP A 37 -4.08 -8.83 -11.97
N LEU A 38 -3.70 -7.64 -11.50
CA LEU A 38 -4.49 -6.43 -11.68
C LEU A 38 -3.78 -5.47 -12.65
N PRO A 39 -4.53 -4.76 -13.52
CA PRO A 39 -4.00 -3.63 -14.26
C PRO A 39 -3.35 -2.61 -13.33
N VAL A 40 -2.15 -2.14 -13.67
CA VAL A 40 -1.49 -1.05 -12.91
C VAL A 40 -2.38 0.20 -12.90
N ALA A 41 -3.14 0.44 -13.98
CA ALA A 41 -4.09 1.54 -14.09
C ALA A 41 -5.17 1.52 -12.99
N ASP A 42 -5.61 0.36 -12.55
CA ASP A 42 -6.64 0.22 -11.51
C ASP A 42 -6.11 0.64 -10.12
N LEU A 43 -4.80 0.57 -9.93
CA LEU A 43 -4.12 0.96 -8.71
C LEU A 43 -3.48 2.35 -8.80
N ALA A 44 -3.38 2.94 -9.99
CA ALA A 44 -2.59 4.15 -10.24
C ALA A 44 -2.99 5.35 -9.37
N HIS A 45 -4.25 5.44 -8.93
CA HIS A 45 -4.69 6.50 -8.02
C HIS A 45 -3.91 6.50 -6.69
N HIS A 46 -3.43 5.34 -6.21
CA HIS A 46 -2.60 5.26 -5.01
C HIS A 46 -1.27 6.01 -5.16
N LEU A 47 -0.81 6.23 -6.39
CA LEU A 47 0.45 6.95 -6.64
C LEU A 47 0.30 8.46 -6.46
N ASP A 48 -0.94 8.96 -6.38
CA ASP A 48 -1.28 10.35 -6.11
C ASP A 48 -1.56 10.63 -4.62
N LEU A 49 -1.50 9.61 -3.76
CA LEU A 49 -1.79 9.73 -2.33
C LEU A 49 -0.50 9.83 -1.50
N PRO A 50 -0.48 10.63 -0.41
CA PRO A 50 0.76 10.88 0.33
C PRO A 50 1.05 9.74 1.30
N PHE A 51 1.48 8.58 0.81
CA PHE A 51 1.78 7.43 1.68
C PHE A 51 3.09 7.56 2.44
N TRP A 52 4.02 8.39 1.96
CA TRP A 52 5.40 8.33 2.42
C TRP A 52 5.78 9.50 3.31
N ALA A 53 6.61 9.16 4.30
CA ALA A 53 7.20 10.14 5.19
C ALA A 53 8.38 10.84 4.52
N TYR A 54 8.55 12.12 4.88
CA TYR A 54 9.74 12.91 4.56
C TYR A 54 10.29 13.60 5.81
N HIS A 55 9.65 14.67 6.28
CA HIS A 55 9.89 15.29 7.59
C HIS A 55 8.85 14.91 8.64
N GLY A 56 7.74 14.30 8.20
CA GLY A 56 6.66 13.76 9.00
C GLY A 56 5.92 12.68 8.21
N PRO A 57 4.99 11.95 8.84
CA PRO A 57 4.18 10.94 8.16
C PRO A 57 3.27 11.59 7.12
N PHE A 58 2.94 10.83 6.08
CA PHE A 58 1.96 11.18 5.06
C PHE A 58 2.19 12.54 4.37
N GLN A 59 3.40 12.77 3.85
CA GLN A 59 3.76 14.07 3.24
C GLN A 59 4.02 14.01 1.75
N VAL A 60 4.46 12.87 1.22
CA VAL A 60 4.95 12.77 -0.15
C VAL A 60 4.25 11.63 -0.87
N THR A 61 3.81 11.90 -2.09
CA THR A 61 3.19 10.91 -2.97
C THR A 61 4.23 10.14 -3.76
N PRO A 62 3.94 8.90 -4.17
CA PRO A 62 4.80 8.16 -5.09
C PRO A 62 5.14 8.92 -6.38
N ARG A 63 4.17 9.64 -6.97
CA ARG A 63 4.44 10.46 -8.16
C ARG A 63 5.38 11.63 -7.91
N GLN A 64 5.31 12.29 -6.75
CA GLN A 64 6.27 13.32 -6.38
C GLN A 64 7.69 12.76 -6.27
N VAL A 65 7.84 11.56 -5.69
CA VAL A 65 9.14 10.87 -5.60
C VAL A 65 9.70 10.51 -6.97
N ALA A 66 8.85 10.05 -7.89
CA ALA A 66 9.28 9.78 -9.27
C ALA A 66 9.66 11.04 -10.04
N ALA A 67 8.95 12.16 -9.79
CA ALA A 67 9.20 13.43 -10.47
C ALA A 67 10.47 14.14 -9.96
N ASP A 68 10.82 13.99 -8.69
CA ASP A 68 12.04 14.56 -8.09
C ASP A 68 12.84 13.52 -7.27
N PRO A 69 13.55 12.61 -7.96
CA PRO A 69 14.30 11.53 -7.32
C PRO A 69 15.52 12.02 -6.53
N VAL A 70 15.98 13.26 -6.77
CA VAL A 70 17.12 13.84 -6.05
C VAL A 70 16.67 14.33 -4.67
N THR A 71 15.57 15.07 -4.61
CA THR A 71 14.99 15.54 -3.34
C THR A 71 14.51 14.38 -2.49
N TYR A 72 13.85 13.39 -3.10
CA TYR A 72 13.24 12.25 -2.41
C TYR A 72 14.07 10.96 -2.51
N ARG A 73 15.40 11.10 -2.55
CA ARG A 73 16.35 9.99 -2.82
C ARG A 73 16.07 8.72 -2.03
N VAL A 74 15.80 8.82 -0.72
CA VAL A 74 15.57 7.63 0.14
C VAL A 74 14.36 6.83 -0.33
N GLN A 75 13.24 7.47 -0.65
CA GLN A 75 12.04 6.76 -1.12
C GLN A 75 12.22 6.25 -2.55
N TYR A 76 12.95 7.00 -3.38
CA TYR A 76 13.26 6.60 -4.75
C TYR A 76 14.17 5.35 -4.77
N GLU A 77 15.22 5.31 -3.95
CA GLU A 77 16.11 4.15 -3.80
C GLU A 77 15.34 2.90 -3.32
N ARG A 78 14.44 3.07 -2.33
CA ARG A 78 13.55 1.98 -1.90
C ARG A 78 12.63 1.49 -3.01
N THR A 79 12.15 2.39 -3.86
CA THR A 79 11.36 2.04 -5.04
C THR A 79 12.20 1.23 -6.03
N LEU A 80 13.43 1.65 -6.32
CA LEU A 80 14.30 0.93 -7.25
C LEU A 80 14.73 -0.44 -6.71
N ALA A 81 14.85 -0.59 -5.40
CA ALA A 81 15.17 -1.85 -4.73
C ALA A 81 13.96 -2.78 -4.55
N ALA A 82 12.74 -2.31 -4.84
CA ALA A 82 11.53 -3.11 -4.67
C ALA A 82 11.48 -4.26 -5.69
N ASP A 83 11.41 -5.49 -5.20
CA ASP A 83 11.36 -6.69 -6.05
C ASP A 83 9.91 -6.98 -6.48
N LEU A 84 9.68 -6.89 -7.80
CA LEU A 84 8.38 -7.11 -8.43
C LEU A 84 7.98 -8.59 -8.54
N ARG A 85 8.84 -9.53 -8.12
CA ARG A 85 8.45 -10.95 -7.98
C ARG A 85 7.53 -11.18 -6.78
N HIS A 86 7.52 -10.25 -5.81
CA HIS A 86 6.62 -10.30 -4.67
C HIS A 86 5.33 -9.52 -4.99
N PRO A 87 4.15 -10.08 -4.69
CA PRO A 87 2.88 -9.42 -4.95
C PRO A 87 2.69 -8.18 -4.07
N ILE A 88 1.80 -7.28 -4.48
CA ILE A 88 1.25 -6.23 -3.62
C ILE A 88 0.20 -6.87 -2.72
N ASP A 89 0.16 -6.51 -1.44
CA ASP A 89 -0.89 -6.96 -0.54
C ASP A 89 -1.97 -5.89 -0.45
N ALA A 90 -3.21 -6.30 -0.62
CA ALA A 90 -4.34 -5.40 -0.61
C ALA A 90 -5.57 -6.03 0.02
N VAL A 91 -6.52 -5.18 0.42
CA VAL A 91 -7.88 -5.59 0.77
C VAL A 91 -8.86 -4.86 -0.14
N ARG A 92 -9.91 -5.57 -0.56
CA ARG A 92 -11.05 -4.96 -1.24
C ARG A 92 -12.06 -4.51 -0.19
N ARG A 93 -12.36 -3.22 -0.16
CA ARG A 93 -13.36 -2.64 0.76
C ARG A 93 -14.79 -2.98 0.30
N PRO A 94 -15.81 -2.85 1.17
CA PRO A 94 -17.20 -3.10 0.81
C PRO A 94 -17.75 -2.18 -0.30
N ASP A 95 -17.09 -1.04 -0.52
CA ASP A 95 -17.39 -0.09 -1.60
C ASP A 95 -16.53 -0.33 -2.87
N ASP A 96 -15.94 -1.51 -2.99
CA ASP A 96 -15.08 -1.99 -4.09
C ASP A 96 -13.74 -1.26 -4.24
N ARG A 97 -13.45 -0.25 -3.40
CA ARG A 97 -12.13 0.38 -3.37
C ARG A 97 -11.08 -0.60 -2.89
N ILE A 98 -9.88 -0.49 -3.46
CA ILE A 98 -8.72 -1.24 -3.02
C ILE A 98 -7.96 -0.40 -2.00
N THR A 99 -7.57 -1.02 -0.89
CA THR A 99 -6.62 -0.47 0.08
C THR A 99 -5.35 -1.30 -0.01
N ILE A 100 -4.23 -0.69 -0.36
CA ILE A 100 -2.91 -1.35 -0.35
C ILE A 100 -2.43 -1.43 1.11
N LEU A 101 -2.21 -2.65 1.59
CA LEU A 101 -1.73 -2.95 2.94
C LEU A 101 -0.20 -3.02 3.00
N ASP A 102 0.43 -3.49 1.93
CA ASP A 102 1.87 -3.46 1.72
C ASP A 102 2.20 -3.44 0.21
N GLY A 103 3.26 -2.72 -0.17
CA GLY A 103 3.78 -2.76 -1.54
C GLY A 103 3.58 -1.50 -2.39
N VAL A 104 3.33 -0.33 -1.80
CA VAL A 104 3.26 0.94 -2.56
C VAL A 104 4.55 1.22 -3.35
N HIS A 105 5.73 0.87 -2.81
CA HIS A 105 7.01 0.95 -3.55
C HIS A 105 7.04 0.01 -4.77
N ARG A 106 6.45 -1.19 -4.66
CA ARG A 106 6.33 -2.14 -5.78
C ARG A 106 5.38 -1.60 -6.86
N LEU A 107 4.29 -0.94 -6.47
CA LEU A 107 3.40 -0.28 -7.42
C LEU A 107 4.12 0.82 -8.20
N LEU A 108 4.84 1.73 -7.52
CA LEU A 108 5.59 2.78 -8.21
C LEU A 108 6.66 2.19 -9.12
N ARG A 109 7.38 1.16 -8.66
CA ARG A 109 8.38 0.47 -9.48
C ARG A 109 7.77 -0.11 -10.76
N ALA A 110 6.59 -0.71 -10.68
CA ALA A 110 5.88 -1.24 -11.84
C ALA A 110 5.42 -0.13 -12.81
N GLU A 111 4.99 1.04 -12.30
CA GLU A 111 4.66 2.22 -13.13
C GLU A 111 5.91 2.72 -13.88
N LEU A 112 7.04 2.85 -13.19
CA LEU A 112 8.32 3.28 -13.80
C LEU A 112 8.80 2.31 -14.88
N GLU A 113 8.60 1.00 -14.71
CA GLU A 113 8.88 -0.03 -15.71
C GLU A 113 7.81 -0.13 -16.80
N ARG A 114 6.76 0.69 -16.76
CA ARG A 114 5.62 0.67 -17.69
C ARG A 114 4.95 -0.70 -17.80
N ARG A 115 4.86 -1.43 -16.69
CA ARG A 115 4.15 -2.71 -16.67
C ARG A 115 2.65 -2.48 -16.83
N ALA A 116 2.01 -3.33 -17.60
CA ALA A 116 0.55 -3.28 -17.76
C ALA A 116 -0.17 -3.85 -16.52
N VAL A 117 0.41 -4.86 -15.87
CA VAL A 117 -0.17 -5.59 -14.75
C VAL A 117 0.83 -5.80 -13.61
N VAL A 118 0.29 -6.00 -12.41
CA VAL A 118 1.01 -6.41 -11.20
C VAL A 118 0.27 -7.53 -10.50
N ALA A 119 1.03 -8.45 -9.90
CA ALA A 119 0.49 -9.49 -9.04
C ALA A 119 0.04 -8.88 -7.70
N VAL A 120 -1.17 -9.22 -7.27
CA VAL A 120 -1.79 -8.71 -6.05
C VAL A 120 -2.39 -9.86 -5.25
N ARG A 121 -2.06 -9.96 -3.96
CA ARG A 121 -2.76 -10.80 -3.00
C ARG A 121 -3.90 -10.00 -2.38
N VAL A 122 -5.11 -10.51 -2.50
CA VAL A 122 -6.31 -9.81 -2.01
C VAL A 122 -6.86 -10.53 -0.79
N LEU A 123 -6.80 -9.84 0.35
CA LEU A 123 -7.48 -10.24 1.58
C LEU A 123 -8.97 -9.90 1.48
N ASP A 124 -9.83 -10.81 1.95
CA ASP A 124 -11.26 -10.52 2.10
C ASP A 124 -11.47 -9.54 3.26
N TRP A 125 -12.37 -8.55 3.07
CA TRP A 125 -12.73 -7.60 4.11
C TRP A 125 -13.21 -8.27 5.41
N ALA A 126 -13.91 -9.40 5.30
CA ALA A 126 -14.39 -10.16 6.45
C ALA A 126 -13.24 -10.78 7.29
N GLU A 127 -12.05 -10.91 6.72
CA GLU A 127 -10.89 -11.55 7.33
C GLU A 127 -9.89 -10.58 7.97
N LEU A 128 -10.20 -9.28 8.00
CA LEU A 128 -9.31 -8.24 8.56
C LEU A 128 -8.86 -8.50 10.01
N ASP A 129 -9.65 -9.23 10.81
CA ASP A 129 -9.27 -9.60 12.18
C ASP A 129 -8.05 -10.52 12.23
N ARG A 130 -7.74 -11.25 11.15
CA ARG A 130 -6.55 -12.12 11.07
C ARG A 130 -5.23 -11.33 11.12
N ILE A 131 -5.27 -10.07 10.68
CA ILE A 131 -4.10 -9.18 10.64
C ILE A 131 -4.17 -8.05 11.66
N ALA A 132 -5.31 -7.84 12.32
CA ALA A 132 -5.48 -6.77 13.27
C ALA A 132 -4.60 -6.97 14.52
N VAL A 133 -3.92 -5.91 14.96
CA VAL A 133 -3.24 -5.88 16.25
C VAL A 133 -4.31 -5.70 17.34
N PRO A 134 -4.40 -6.61 18.32
CA PRO A 134 -5.35 -6.46 19.42
C PRO A 134 -4.98 -5.25 20.29
N ASP A 135 -6.00 -4.60 20.84
CA ASP A 135 -5.81 -3.50 21.81
C ASP A 135 -5.09 -3.99 23.08
#